data_AF-A0A651HMJ2-F1
#
_entry.id   AF-A0A651HMJ2-F1
#
_cell.length_a   1.000
_cell.length_b   1.000
_cell.length_c   1.000
_cell.angle_alpha   90.00
_cell.angle_beta   90.00
_cell.angle_gamma   90.00
#
_symmetry.space_group_name_H-M   'P 1'
#
loop_
_entity.id
_entity.type
_entity.pdbx_description
1 polymer ?
#
loop_
_entity_poly.entity_id
_entity_poly.type
_entity_poly.pdbx_seq_one_letter_code
_entity_poly.pdbx_strand_id
1 'polypeptide(L)'
;MTDQPVAPLTWVAIDIAKRTHVVLVDFDPEYRARANRRQRELDDSLGGSLRRLREAKGVSRSDFPSVSPKTIARIERGEVQARPKTLQKIARRLGVEVEEISTY
;
A
#
# COMPACT_ATOMS: atom_id res chain seq x y z
N MET A 1 33.78 -5.03 -34.97
CA MET A 1 32.46 -5.69 -35.01
C MET A 1 32.11 -6.01 -33.56
N THR A 2 31.46 -5.07 -32.88
CA THR A 2 31.17 -5.13 -31.44
C THR A 2 29.97 -6.01 -31.22
N ASP A 3 30.19 -7.16 -30.59
CA ASP A 3 29.14 -8.07 -30.14
C ASP A 3 28.43 -7.42 -28.95
N GLN A 4 27.23 -6.89 -29.18
CA GLN A 4 26.36 -6.34 -28.13
C GLN A 4 25.60 -7.50 -27.49
N PRO A 5 25.59 -7.63 -26.15
CA PRO A 5 24.90 -8.74 -25.50
C PRO A 5 23.39 -8.62 -25.74
N VAL A 6 22.81 -9.61 -26.43
CA VAL A 6 21.36 -9.77 -26.54
C VAL A 6 20.78 -10.08 -25.17
N ALA A 7 19.90 -9.19 -24.68
CA ALA A 7 19.25 -9.36 -23.39
C ALA A 7 18.46 -10.69 -23.36
N PRO A 8 18.55 -11.50 -22.29
CA PRO A 8 17.80 -12.75 -22.19
C PRO A 8 16.30 -12.52 -22.34
N LEU A 9 15.57 -13.46 -22.97
CA LEU A 9 14.12 -13.41 -23.23
C LEU A 9 13.27 -13.01 -22.01
N THR A 10 13.74 -13.29 -20.80
CA THR A 10 13.09 -12.92 -19.53
C THR A 10 13.04 -11.40 -19.29
N TRP A 11 14.05 -10.65 -19.72
CA TRP A 11 14.10 -9.18 -19.56
C TRP A 11 13.15 -8.48 -20.52
N VAL A 12 13.07 -8.95 -21.76
CA VAL A 12 12.13 -8.43 -22.78
C VAL A 12 10.68 -8.66 -22.35
N ALA A 13 10.36 -9.84 -21.81
CA ALA A 13 9.01 -10.15 -21.33
C ALA A 13 8.59 -9.28 -20.13
N ILE A 14 9.50 -9.00 -19.19
CA ILE A 14 9.24 -8.10 -18.05
C ILE A 14 8.99 -6.67 -18.52
N ASP A 15 9.76 -6.18 -19.50
CA ASP A 15 9.59 -4.82 -20.04
C ASP A 15 8.26 -4.65 -20.78
N ILE A 16 7.87 -5.63 -21.60
CA ILE A 16 6.57 -5.66 -22.27
C ILE A 16 5.42 -5.69 -21.24
N ALA A 17 5.53 -6.50 -20.20
CA ALA A 17 4.53 -6.56 -19.12
C ALA A 17 4.39 -5.22 -18.37
N LYS A 18 5.51 -4.53 -18.12
CA LYS A 18 5.50 -3.19 -17.50
C LYS A 18 4.87 -2.13 -18.41
N ARG A 19 5.22 -2.12 -19.71
CA ARG A 19 4.65 -1.21 -20.71
C ARG A 19 3.15 -1.43 -20.92
N THR A 20 2.71 -2.68 -20.96
CA THR A 20 1.29 -3.02 -21.12
C THR A 20 0.46 -2.62 -19.91
N HIS A 21 0.97 -2.77 -18.67
CA HIS A 21 0.27 -2.29 -17.47
C HIS A 21 -0.01 -0.78 -17.53
N VAL A 22 0.94 0.04 -17.99
CA VAL A 22 0.76 1.49 -18.11
C VAL A 22 -0.38 1.83 -19.06
N VAL A 23 -0.41 1.20 -20.25
CA VAL A 23 -1.48 1.41 -21.23
C VAL A 23 -2.83 0.93 -20.67
N LEU A 24 -2.89 -0.25 -20.05
CA LEU A 24 -4.15 -0.82 -19.55
C LEU A 24 -4.78 0.01 -18.41
N VAL A 25 -3.97 0.68 -17.57
CA VAL A 25 -4.50 1.54 -16.51
C VAL A 25 -5.33 2.71 -17.05
N ASP A 26 -4.98 3.22 -18.24
CA ASP A 26 -5.63 4.39 -18.83
C ASP A 26 -6.90 4.01 -19.62
N PHE A 27 -6.94 2.81 -20.21
CA PHE A 27 -8.02 2.40 -21.13
C PHE A 27 -9.00 1.36 -20.57
N ASP A 28 -8.69 0.70 -19.45
CA ASP A 28 -9.57 -0.29 -18.81
C ASP A 28 -9.81 0.06 -17.32
N PRO A 29 -10.98 0.61 -16.97
CA PRO A 29 -11.36 0.93 -15.60
C PRO A 29 -11.34 -0.28 -14.66
N GLU A 30 -11.68 -1.47 -15.15
CA GLU A 30 -11.65 -2.68 -14.33
C GLU A 30 -10.22 -3.15 -14.08
N TYR A 31 -9.35 -3.09 -15.08
CA TYR A 31 -7.93 -3.35 -14.91
C TYR A 31 -7.34 -2.43 -13.85
N ARG A 32 -7.60 -1.13 -13.96
CA ARG A 32 -7.17 -0.15 -12.97
C ARG A 32 -7.70 -0.48 -11.57
N ALA A 33 -8.96 -0.90 -11.44
CA ALA A 33 -9.51 -1.28 -10.15
C ALA A 33 -8.82 -2.52 -9.55
N ARG A 34 -8.58 -3.56 -10.36
CA ARG A 34 -7.86 -4.79 -9.97
C ARG A 34 -6.41 -4.50 -9.60
N ALA A 35 -5.70 -3.72 -10.42
CA ALA A 35 -4.32 -3.32 -10.18
C ALA A 35 -4.18 -2.53 -8.87
N ASN A 36 -5.06 -1.54 -8.64
CA ASN A 36 -5.07 -0.78 -7.38
C ASN A 36 -5.37 -1.67 -6.18
N ARG A 37 -6.29 -2.64 -6.30
CA ARG A 37 -6.58 -3.59 -5.23
C ARG A 37 -5.35 -4.43 -4.90
N ARG A 38 -4.72 -5.03 -5.92
CA ARG A 38 -3.49 -5.81 -5.75
C ARG A 38 -2.37 -4.97 -5.13
N GLN A 39 -2.17 -3.74 -5.59
CA GLN A 39 -1.16 -2.85 -5.02
C GLN A 39 -1.40 -2.58 -3.53
N ARG A 40 -2.67 -2.41 -3.12
CA ARG A 40 -3.04 -2.20 -1.71
C ARG A 40 -2.88 -3.46 -0.87
N GLU A 41 -3.14 -4.63 -1.46
CA GLU A 41 -2.96 -5.92 -0.79
C GLU A 41 -1.48 -6.24 -0.55
N LEU A 42 -0.61 -5.85 -1.48
CA LEU A 42 0.85 -6.06 -1.43
C LEU A 42 1.63 -4.88 -0.81
N ASP A 43 0.93 -3.88 -0.26
CA ASP A 43 1.58 -2.73 0.37
C ASP A 43 2.14 -3.12 1.74
N ASP A 44 3.42 -3.47 1.78
CA ASP A 44 4.12 -3.87 3.01
C ASP A 44 4.69 -2.68 3.80
N SER A 45 4.28 -1.46 3.46
CA SER A 45 4.59 -0.29 4.29
C SER A 45 3.78 -0.32 5.60
N LEU A 46 4.26 0.43 6.60
CA LEU A 46 3.51 0.65 7.84
C LEU A 46 2.08 1.19 7.59
N GLY A 47 1.88 1.96 6.52
CA GLY A 47 0.55 2.45 6.12
C GLY A 47 -0.36 1.33 5.61
N GLY A 48 0.19 0.45 4.76
CA GLY A 48 -0.50 -0.74 4.27
C GLY A 48 -0.87 -1.69 5.40
N SER A 49 0.09 -2.02 6.28
CA SER A 49 -0.16 -2.86 7.45
C SER A 49 -1.21 -2.28 8.40
N LEU A 50 -1.13 -0.97 8.69
CA LEU A 50 -2.13 -0.28 9.50
C LEU A 50 -3.54 -0.41 8.89
N ARG A 51 -3.66 -0.24 7.57
CA ARG A 51 -4.93 -0.37 6.88
C ARG A 51 -5.48 -1.78 6.98
N ARG A 52 -4.64 -2.80 6.73
CA ARG A 52 -5.02 -4.22 6.79
C ARG A 52 -5.50 -4.57 8.20
N LEU A 53 -4.74 -4.20 9.24
CA LEU A 53 -5.12 -4.38 10.64
C LEU A 53 -6.44 -3.68 10.97
N ARG A 54 -6.62 -2.43 10.54
CA ARG A 54 -7.85 -1.67 10.80
C ARG A 54 -9.06 -2.34 10.16
N GLU A 55 -8.95 -2.74 8.90
CA GLU A 55 -10.04 -3.39 8.15
C GLU A 55 -10.35 -4.77 8.73
N ALA A 56 -9.34 -5.55 9.11
CA ALA A 56 -9.51 -6.84 9.79
C ALA A 56 -10.26 -6.71 11.13
N LYS A 57 -10.06 -5.61 11.86
CA LYS A 57 -10.77 -5.30 13.12
C LYS A 57 -12.12 -4.61 12.92
N GLY A 58 -12.56 -4.39 11.68
CA GLY A 58 -13.84 -3.72 11.38
C GLY A 58 -13.89 -2.26 11.84
N VAL A 59 -12.73 -1.62 12.01
CA VAL A 59 -12.63 -0.25 12.53
C VAL A 59 -12.67 0.75 11.37
N SER A 60 -13.53 1.76 11.46
CA SER A 60 -13.59 2.85 10.48
C SER A 60 -12.49 3.88 10.75
N ARG A 61 -12.10 4.68 9.74
CA ARG A 61 -11.14 5.79 9.95
C ARG A 61 -11.66 6.86 10.91
N SER A 62 -12.98 6.97 11.07
CA SER A 62 -13.64 7.89 12.01
C SER A 62 -13.66 7.40 13.44
N ASP A 63 -13.33 6.13 13.69
CA ASP A 63 -13.42 5.55 15.03
C ASP A 63 -12.19 5.85 15.90
N PHE A 64 -11.24 6.65 15.40
CA PHE A 64 -10.05 7.09 16.13
C PHE A 64 -10.34 8.43 16.82
N PRO A 65 -10.65 8.46 18.14
CA PRO A 65 -11.14 9.67 18.81
C PRO A 65 -10.10 10.80 18.89
N SER A 66 -8.81 10.47 18.76
CA SER A 66 -7.71 11.44 18.95
C SER A 66 -6.88 11.68 17.68
N VAL A 67 -7.32 11.14 16.53
CA VAL A 67 -6.63 11.26 15.25
C VAL A 67 -7.69 11.45 14.17
N SER A 68 -7.60 12.53 13.39
CA SER A 68 -8.63 12.81 12.39
C SER A 68 -8.71 11.69 11.33
N PRO A 69 -9.89 11.41 10.75
CA PRO A 69 -10.04 10.41 9.69
C PRO A 69 -9.13 10.71 8.49
N LYS A 70 -8.96 12.01 8.18
CA LYS A 70 -8.04 12.48 7.13
C LYS A 70 -6.60 12.11 7.46
N THR A 71 -6.15 12.31 8.69
CA THR A 71 -4.80 11.93 9.12
C THR A 71 -4.58 10.43 9.02
N ILE A 72 -5.52 9.60 9.49
CA ILE A 72 -5.46 8.14 9.33
C ILE A 72 -5.30 7.77 7.85
N ALA A 73 -6.13 8.38 6.98
CA ALA A 73 -6.07 8.11 5.54
C ALA A 73 -4.72 8.51 4.91
N ARG A 74 -4.09 9.60 5.36
CA ARG A 74 -2.75 10.02 4.89
C ARG A 74 -1.66 9.07 5.36
N ILE A 75 -1.73 8.58 6.61
CA ILE A 75 -0.79 7.58 7.15
C ILE A 75 -0.91 6.27 6.36
N GLU A 76 -2.13 5.78 6.14
CA GLU A 76 -2.38 4.56 5.37
C GLU A 76 -1.91 4.62 3.92
N ARG A 77 -1.82 5.83 3.34
CA ARG A 77 -1.30 6.05 1.99
C ARG A 77 0.20 6.38 1.97
N GLY A 78 0.87 6.38 3.12
CA GLY A 78 2.29 6.75 3.23
C GLY A 78 2.59 8.22 2.95
N GLU A 79 1.58 9.10 2.89
CA GLU A 79 1.75 10.53 2.60
C GLU A 79 2.34 11.31 3.78
N VAL A 80 2.23 10.77 4.99
CA VAL A 80 2.80 11.34 6.21
C VAL A 80 3.34 10.24 7.11
N GLN A 81 4.49 10.49 7.73
CA GLN A 81 4.96 9.66 8.83
C GLN A 81 4.24 10.05 10.12
N ALA A 82 3.68 9.05 10.80
CA ALA A 82 3.05 9.24 12.09
C ALA A 82 4.11 9.51 13.18
N ARG A 83 3.88 10.51 14.03
CA ARG A 83 4.71 10.70 15.23
C ARG A 83 4.49 9.52 16.20
N PRO A 84 5.47 9.15 17.05
CA PRO A 84 5.32 8.05 18.01
C PRO A 84 4.06 8.13 18.87
N LYS A 85 3.74 9.31 19.41
CA LYS A 85 2.49 9.54 20.17
C LYS A 85 1.20 9.28 19.38
N THR A 86 1.24 9.47 18.06
CA THR A 86 0.09 9.20 17.17
C THR A 86 -0.06 7.70 16.96
N LEU A 87 1.05 6.99 16.74
CA LEU A 87 1.06 5.52 16.65
C LEU A 87 0.54 4.88 17.93
N GLN A 88 0.95 5.35 19.10
CA GLN A 88 0.44 4.85 20.39
C GLN A 88 -1.09 5.02 20.52
N LYS A 89 -1.65 6.16 20.08
CA LYS A 89 -3.10 6.39 20.10
C LYS A 89 -3.84 5.44 19.15
N ILE A 90 -3.25 5.18 17.98
CA ILE A 90 -3.78 4.26 16.98
C ILE A 90 -3.73 2.82 17.50
N ALA A 91 -2.56 2.37 17.98
CA ALA A 91 -2.34 1.06 18.58
C ALA A 91 -3.31 0.78 19.72
N ARG A 92 -3.46 1.74 20.65
CA ARG A 92 -4.42 1.65 21.76
C ARG A 92 -5.87 1.47 21.27
N ARG A 93 -6.29 2.19 20.22
CA ARG A 93 -7.65 2.04 19.65
C ARG A 93 -7.82 0.69 18.97
N LEU A 94 -6.77 0.15 18.38
CA LEU A 94 -6.77 -1.15 17.74
C LEU A 94 -6.57 -2.30 18.74
N GLY A 95 -6.13 -2.04 19.97
CA GLY A 95 -5.85 -3.07 20.97
C GLY A 95 -4.67 -3.95 20.56
N VAL A 96 -3.56 -3.32 20.17
CA VAL A 96 -2.28 -3.93 19.81
C VAL A 96 -1.14 -3.09 20.35
N GLU A 97 0.08 -3.63 20.37
CA GLU A 97 1.30 -2.85 20.56
C GLU A 97 1.68 -2.10 19.27
N VAL A 98 2.53 -1.07 19.37
CA VAL A 98 2.90 -0.26 18.20
C VAL A 98 3.67 -1.09 17.17
N GLU A 99 4.55 -1.97 17.63
CA GLU A 99 5.41 -2.84 16.84
C GLU A 99 4.60 -3.91 16.08
N GLU A 100 3.46 -4.32 16.64
CA GLU A 100 2.54 -5.27 16.00
C GLU A 100 1.82 -4.65 14.79
N ILE A 101 1.78 -3.32 14.66
CA ILE A 101 1.11 -2.69 13.51
C ILE A 101 1.78 -3.11 12.19
N SER A 102 3.11 -3.22 12.17
CA SER A 102 3.88 -3.55 10.95
C SER A 102 3.87 -5.03 10.56
N THR A 103 3.25 -5.91 11.35
CA THR A 103 3.24 -7.36 11.07
C THR A 103 2.02 -7.81 10.25
N TYR A 104 1.07 -6.91 10.02
CA TYR A 104 -0.14 -7.12 9.22
C TYR A 104 0.06 -6.74 7.76
#